data_AF-A0A024T9Z9-F1
#
_entry.id   AF-A0A024T9Z9-F1
#
_cell.length_a   1.000
_cell.length_b   1.000
_cell.length_c   1.000
_cell.angle_alpha   90.00
_cell.angle_beta   90.00
_cell.angle_gamma   90.00
#
_symmetry.space_group_name_H-M   'P 1'
#
loop_
_entity.id
_entity.type
_entity.pdbx_description
1 polymer ?
#
loop_
_entity_poly.entity_id
_entity_poly.type
_entity_poly.pdbx_seq_one_letter_code
_entity_poly.pdbx_strand_id
1 'polypeptide(L)'
;MVFLPPLTRLSSQAHGFEYSTPMPPCKDNHAHSLQRCAIPGCSHFAKLHYVCLVHARQSVPSTLTTSPANSSSAPKRRNKKCQVDQCGSFARSGGFCTRHGGGRKCKAEGCTTASQTGGYCRIHGGGSKCKVENCDQFARAQGMCLPHSRSRKAA
;
A
#
# COMPACT_ATOMS: atom_id res chain seq x y z
N MET A 1 -69.47 36.97 41.54
CA MET A 1 -68.58 36.73 42.69
C MET A 1 -67.32 36.04 42.20
N VAL A 2 -66.20 36.75 42.09
CA VAL A 2 -64.86 36.15 42.14
C VAL A 2 -63.91 37.20 42.70
N PHE A 3 -63.15 36.76 43.70
CA PHE A 3 -62.30 37.52 44.61
C PHE A 3 -60.97 37.97 43.95
N LEU A 4 -60.41 39.09 44.44
CA LEU A 4 -59.04 39.60 44.18
C LEU A 4 -57.96 38.56 44.59
N PRO A 5 -56.72 38.66 44.07
CA PRO A 5 -55.64 39.30 44.85
C PRO A 5 -54.62 40.18 44.06
N PRO A 6 -53.80 40.99 44.78
CA PRO A 6 -52.98 42.08 44.23
C PRO A 6 -51.52 41.70 43.90
N LEU A 7 -50.83 42.67 43.29
CA LEU A 7 -49.43 42.71 42.87
C LEU A 7 -48.43 42.14 43.90
N THR A 8 -47.58 41.21 43.45
CA THR A 8 -46.24 41.02 44.03
C THR A 8 -45.18 40.92 42.94
N ARG A 9 -44.11 41.66 43.21
CA ARG A 9 -42.91 41.96 42.45
C ARG A 9 -42.04 40.71 42.33
N LEU A 10 -41.72 40.23 41.12
CA LEU A 10 -40.69 39.20 40.96
C LEU A 10 -39.34 39.88 40.65
N SER A 11 -38.51 39.95 41.68
CA SER A 11 -37.11 40.36 41.61
C SER A 11 -36.25 39.33 40.89
N SER A 12 -35.23 39.85 40.20
CA SER A 12 -34.04 39.23 39.65
C SER A 12 -33.44 38.06 40.44
N GLN A 13 -32.99 37.02 39.74
CA GLN A 13 -31.59 36.59 39.85
C GLN A 13 -31.17 35.67 38.70
N ALA A 14 -30.25 36.19 37.90
CA ALA A 14 -29.39 35.42 37.02
C ALA A 14 -28.48 34.53 37.88
N HIS A 15 -28.51 33.22 37.67
CA HIS A 15 -27.46 32.33 38.14
C HIS A 15 -26.53 32.03 36.96
N GLY A 16 -25.34 32.60 37.05
CA GLY A 16 -24.23 32.35 36.14
C GLY A 16 -23.79 30.89 36.21
N PHE A 17 -23.51 30.31 35.05
CA PHE A 17 -22.73 29.08 34.96
C PHE A 17 -21.25 29.46 35.07
N GLU A 18 -20.74 29.31 36.30
CA GLU A 18 -19.31 29.16 36.61
C GLU A 18 -18.72 28.01 35.78
N TYR A 19 -17.97 28.32 34.73
CA TYR A 19 -17.14 27.34 34.02
C TYR A 19 -15.73 27.34 34.63
N SER A 20 -15.62 26.92 35.87
CA SER A 20 -14.33 26.62 36.48
C SER A 20 -14.13 25.10 36.53
N THR A 21 -13.47 24.55 35.53
CA THR A 21 -12.56 23.41 35.76
C THR A 21 -11.31 23.50 34.87
N PRO A 22 -10.11 23.52 35.46
CA PRO A 22 -8.83 23.51 34.74
C PRO A 22 -8.54 22.15 34.10
N MET A 23 -8.01 22.17 32.88
CA MET A 23 -7.58 20.99 32.11
C MET A 23 -6.38 20.29 32.79
N PRO A 24 -6.39 18.95 32.90
CA PRO A 24 -5.25 18.19 33.43
C PRO A 24 -4.09 18.12 32.41
N PRO A 25 -2.82 18.10 32.87
CA PRO A 25 -1.68 17.82 32.00
C PRO A 25 -1.60 16.32 31.70
N CYS A 26 -1.89 15.93 30.47
CA CYS A 26 -1.70 14.55 30.01
C CYS A 26 -0.21 14.33 29.69
N LYS A 27 0.45 13.61 30.58
CA LYS A 27 1.74 12.95 30.34
C LYS A 27 1.40 11.73 29.49
N ASP A 28 1.96 11.59 28.29
CA ASP A 28 2.38 10.31 27.71
C ASP A 28 2.99 10.48 26.32
N ASN A 29 3.92 9.57 26.02
CA ASN A 29 4.94 9.67 24.98
C ASN A 29 4.39 9.53 23.54
N HIS A 30 4.65 10.56 22.74
CA HIS A 30 4.92 10.57 21.28
C HIS A 30 3.92 9.88 20.32
N ALA A 31 2.96 10.66 19.80
CA ALA A 31 2.22 10.35 18.56
C ALA A 31 1.96 11.64 17.74
N HIS A 32 2.95 12.09 16.97
CA HIS A 32 2.82 13.17 15.97
C HIS A 32 1.96 12.76 14.74
N SER A 33 0.78 12.16 14.94
CA SER A 33 0.09 11.42 13.87
C SER A 33 -1.25 11.99 13.36
N LEU A 34 -1.73 13.17 13.75
CA LEU A 34 -2.93 13.79 13.14
C LEU A 34 -2.93 15.32 13.09
N GLN A 35 -1.76 15.97 13.19
CA GLN A 35 -1.72 17.44 13.16
C GLN A 35 -2.07 17.95 11.76
N ARG A 36 -2.96 18.94 11.67
CA ARG A 36 -3.27 19.64 10.42
C ARG A 36 -2.05 20.42 9.94
N CYS A 37 -1.97 20.61 8.62
CA CYS A 37 -0.98 21.46 8.00
C CYS A 37 -0.98 22.85 8.66
N ALA A 38 0.20 23.37 9.00
CA ALA A 38 0.34 24.67 9.64
C ALA A 38 -0.06 25.88 8.76
N ILE A 39 -0.55 25.65 7.53
CA ILE A 39 -0.96 26.72 6.61
C ILE A 39 -2.44 27.03 6.86
N PRO A 40 -2.82 28.30 7.12
CA PRO A 40 -4.20 28.68 7.38
C PRO A 40 -5.10 28.34 6.19
N GLY A 41 -6.26 27.74 6.46
CA GLY A 41 -7.20 27.29 5.42
C GLY A 41 -6.87 25.94 4.78
N CYS A 42 -5.75 25.29 5.15
CA CYS A 42 -5.42 23.97 4.65
C CYS A 42 -5.98 22.87 5.56
N SER A 43 -6.90 22.05 5.04
CA SER A 43 -7.48 20.91 5.78
C SER A 43 -6.65 19.63 5.70
N HIS A 44 -5.53 19.65 4.96
CA HIS A 44 -4.67 18.48 4.81
C HIS A 44 -3.85 18.19 6.05
N PHE A 45 -3.53 16.91 6.25
CA PHE A 45 -2.65 16.46 7.33
C PHE A 45 -1.19 16.82 7.06
N ALA A 46 -0.50 17.24 8.11
CA ALA A 46 0.94 17.44 8.10
C ALA A 46 1.64 16.08 8.05
N LYS A 47 2.41 15.83 6.99
CA LYS A 47 3.18 14.59 6.81
C LYS A 47 4.68 14.82 6.87
N LEU A 48 5.12 16.08 6.79
CA LEU A 48 6.53 16.45 6.76
C LEU A 48 6.67 17.85 7.34
N HIS A 49 7.56 18.03 8.32
CA HIS A 49 7.87 19.32 8.96
C HIS A 49 6.62 20.21 9.11
N TYR A 50 5.62 19.76 9.90
CA TYR A 50 4.39 20.49 10.24
C TYR A 50 3.51 20.98 9.05
N VAL A 51 3.83 20.62 7.80
CA VAL A 51 3.07 20.98 6.60
C VAL A 51 2.63 19.76 5.77
N CYS A 52 1.64 19.94 4.90
CA CYS A 52 1.18 18.90 3.98
C CYS A 52 2.18 18.72 2.83
N LEU A 53 2.10 17.57 2.15
CA LEU A 53 3.02 17.25 1.04
C LEU A 53 2.90 18.23 -0.15
N VAL A 54 1.76 18.91 -0.29
CA VAL A 54 1.55 19.96 -1.30
C VAL A 54 2.40 21.18 -0.98
N HIS A 55 2.34 21.66 0.26
CA HIS A 55 3.10 22.84 0.71
C HIS A 55 4.59 22.56 0.89
N ALA A 56 4.99 21.34 1.29
CA ALA A 56 6.40 20.95 1.38
C ALA A 56 7.15 20.99 0.03
N ARG A 57 6.44 20.80 -1.09
CA ARG A 57 7.02 20.88 -2.44
C ARG A 57 7.17 22.31 -2.93
N GLN A 58 6.42 23.25 -2.35
CA GLN A 58 6.41 24.66 -2.75
C GLN A 58 7.40 25.50 -1.92
N SER A 59 7.90 24.98 -0.79
CA SER A 59 8.79 25.69 0.13
C SER A 59 10.28 25.53 -0.19
N VAL A 60 10.66 24.92 -1.31
CA VAL A 60 12.07 24.90 -1.77
C VAL A 60 12.30 26.00 -2.82
N PRO A 61 13.10 27.04 -2.54
CA PRO A 61 13.50 27.99 -3.58
C PRO A 61 14.27 27.24 -4.67
N SER A 62 13.79 27.36 -5.91
CA SER A 62 14.23 26.61 -7.10
C SER A 62 15.56 27.10 -7.68
N THR A 63 16.54 27.46 -6.85
CA THR A 63 17.83 27.96 -7.31
C THR A 63 18.95 27.22 -6.59
N LEU A 64 19.33 26.07 -7.16
CA LEU A 64 20.68 25.83 -7.70
C LEU A 64 20.93 24.32 -7.85
N THR A 65 21.29 23.96 -9.10
CA THR A 65 22.09 22.79 -9.48
C THR A 65 21.35 21.51 -9.88
N THR A 66 20.90 21.55 -11.14
CA THR A 66 21.16 20.55 -12.19
C THR A 66 22.20 19.48 -11.82
N SER A 67 21.75 18.29 -11.44
CA SER A 67 22.57 17.08 -11.52
C SER A 67 22.42 16.46 -12.91
N PRO A 68 23.50 16.09 -13.64
CA PRO A 68 23.37 15.09 -14.68
C PRO A 68 23.19 13.75 -13.96
N ALA A 69 21.95 13.49 -13.54
CA ALA A 69 21.55 12.15 -13.22
C ALA A 69 21.67 11.37 -14.53
N ASN A 70 22.76 10.61 -14.67
CA ASN A 70 22.80 9.42 -15.51
C ASN A 70 21.69 8.49 -15.00
N SER A 71 20.49 8.82 -15.47
CA SER A 71 19.27 8.15 -15.15
C SER A 71 19.27 6.93 -16.04
N SER A 72 19.96 5.89 -15.57
CA SER A 72 19.54 4.51 -15.82
C SER A 72 18.19 4.29 -15.12
N SER A 73 17.21 5.17 -15.38
CA SER A 73 15.84 5.02 -14.95
C SER A 73 15.24 3.97 -15.88
N ALA A 74 15.48 2.71 -15.53
CA ALA A 74 14.83 1.58 -16.15
C ALA A 74 13.35 1.94 -16.34
N PRO A 75 12.83 1.94 -17.57
CA PRO A 75 11.49 2.44 -17.84
C PRO A 75 10.51 1.66 -16.98
N LYS A 76 9.77 2.38 -16.12
CA LYS A 76 8.70 1.81 -15.29
C LYS A 76 7.77 1.06 -16.24
N ARG A 77 7.83 -0.28 -16.22
CA ARG A 77 7.17 -1.13 -17.22
C ARG A 77 5.67 -0.92 -17.09
N ARG A 78 5.11 -0.04 -17.92
CA ARG A 78 3.66 0.11 -18.07
C ARG A 78 3.12 -1.23 -18.57
N ASN A 79 2.11 -1.77 -17.90
CA ASN A 79 1.44 -3.00 -18.33
C ASN A 79 0.82 -2.80 -19.71
N LYS A 80 1.54 -3.21 -20.76
CA LYS A 80 1.03 -3.21 -22.13
C LYS A 80 -0.01 -4.31 -22.28
N LYS A 81 -1.04 -4.10 -23.11
CA LYS A 81 -2.00 -5.16 -23.45
C LYS A 81 -1.34 -6.16 -24.40
N CYS A 82 -1.87 -7.37 -24.45
CA CYS A 82 -1.47 -8.35 -25.45
C CYS A 82 -1.78 -7.80 -26.86
N GLN A 83 -0.87 -8.01 -27.81
CA GLN A 83 -0.97 -7.52 -29.19
C GLN A 83 -1.95 -8.33 -30.06
N VAL A 84 -2.43 -9.48 -29.56
CA VAL A 84 -3.45 -10.28 -30.24
C VAL A 84 -4.80 -9.60 -30.13
N ASP A 85 -5.49 -9.47 -31.26
CA ASP A 85 -6.85 -8.94 -31.34
C ASP A 85 -7.78 -9.58 -30.32
N GLN A 86 -8.61 -8.76 -29.67
CA GLN A 86 -9.57 -9.19 -28.64
C GLN A 86 -8.96 -9.90 -27.42
N CYS A 87 -7.66 -9.75 -27.15
CA CYS A 87 -7.05 -10.28 -25.93
C CYS A 87 -7.02 -9.24 -24.80
N GLY A 88 -7.91 -9.39 -23.82
CA GLY A 88 -7.94 -8.55 -22.61
C GLY A 88 -6.79 -8.79 -21.60
N SER A 89 -5.89 -9.73 -21.91
CA SER A 89 -4.76 -10.04 -21.02
C SER A 89 -3.60 -9.05 -21.19
N PHE A 90 -2.83 -8.85 -20.12
CA PHE A 90 -1.62 -8.04 -20.18
C PHE A 90 -0.45 -8.80 -20.80
N ALA A 91 0.36 -8.08 -21.57
CA ALA A 91 1.61 -8.58 -22.12
C ALA A 91 2.67 -8.72 -21.03
N ARG A 92 3.32 -9.88 -21.00
CA ARG A 92 4.46 -10.15 -20.09
C ARG A 92 5.78 -9.84 -20.76
N SER A 93 5.95 -10.31 -21.99
CA SER A 93 7.15 -10.12 -22.80
C SER A 93 6.77 -10.05 -24.28
N GLY A 94 7.57 -9.34 -25.08
CA GLY A 94 7.40 -9.27 -26.54
C GLY A 94 6.04 -8.75 -27.04
N GLY A 95 5.24 -8.08 -26.18
CA GLY A 95 3.89 -7.64 -26.55
C GLY A 95 2.81 -8.72 -26.42
N PHE A 96 3.14 -9.91 -25.91
CA PHE A 96 2.19 -11.03 -25.81
C PHE A 96 1.92 -11.43 -24.35
N CYS A 97 0.73 -11.97 -24.09
CA CYS A 97 0.37 -12.57 -22.81
C CYS A 97 0.93 -14.00 -22.68
N THR A 98 0.86 -14.62 -21.50
CA THR A 98 1.35 -15.99 -21.29
C THR A 98 0.76 -16.99 -22.30
N ARG A 99 -0.53 -16.84 -22.65
CA ARG A 99 -1.21 -17.72 -23.61
C ARG A 99 -0.81 -17.48 -25.06
N HIS A 100 -0.40 -16.27 -25.40
CA HIS A 100 -0.03 -15.88 -26.76
C HIS A 100 1.49 -15.78 -26.96
N GLY A 101 2.30 -16.40 -26.07
CA GLY A 101 3.76 -16.49 -26.26
C GLY A 101 4.60 -15.46 -25.50
N GLY A 102 4.00 -14.70 -24.58
CA GLY A 102 4.72 -13.80 -23.68
C GLY A 102 5.46 -14.49 -22.54
N GLY A 103 5.26 -15.80 -22.38
CA GLY A 103 6.01 -16.64 -21.45
C GLY A 103 7.31 -17.15 -22.07
N ARG A 104 8.31 -17.43 -21.24
CA ARG A 104 9.54 -18.11 -21.68
C ARG A 104 9.20 -19.54 -22.11
N LYS A 105 9.67 -19.97 -23.28
CA LYS A 105 9.51 -21.35 -23.76
C LYS A 105 10.55 -22.28 -23.12
N CYS A 106 10.25 -23.57 -23.08
CA CYS A 106 11.19 -24.60 -22.69
C CYS A 106 12.42 -24.58 -23.62
N LYS A 107 13.63 -24.65 -23.05
CA LYS A 107 14.89 -24.68 -23.79
C LYS A 107 15.19 -26.05 -24.41
N ALA A 108 14.44 -27.09 -24.05
CA ALA A 108 14.59 -28.42 -24.64
C ALA A 108 14.24 -28.40 -26.14
N GLU A 109 15.04 -29.12 -26.93
CA GLU A 109 14.88 -29.25 -28.39
C GLU A 109 13.46 -29.71 -28.74
N GLY A 110 12.81 -28.98 -29.65
CA GLY A 110 11.44 -29.30 -30.10
C GLY A 110 10.32 -29.04 -29.08
N CYS A 111 10.62 -28.52 -27.88
CA CYS A 111 9.60 -28.32 -26.85
C CYS A 111 8.95 -26.92 -26.93
N THR A 112 7.68 -26.86 -27.31
CA THR A 112 6.91 -25.60 -27.39
C THR A 112 6.21 -25.21 -26.09
N THR A 113 6.36 -26.02 -25.04
CA THR A 113 5.69 -25.78 -23.75
C THR A 113 6.32 -24.61 -22.99
N ALA A 114 5.52 -23.98 -22.13
CA ALA A 114 5.99 -22.89 -21.28
C ALA A 114 7.00 -23.40 -20.24
N SER A 115 8.12 -22.71 -20.12
CA SER A 115 9.08 -22.93 -19.04
C SER A 115 8.53 -22.39 -17.71
N GLN A 116 8.80 -23.12 -16.63
CA GLN A 116 8.50 -22.65 -15.27
C GLN A 116 9.71 -21.93 -14.68
N THR A 117 10.75 -22.70 -14.36
CA THR A 117 11.98 -22.23 -13.70
C THR A 117 13.18 -22.82 -14.42
N GLY A 118 14.30 -22.10 -14.44
CA GLY A 118 15.53 -22.58 -15.09
C GLY A 118 15.46 -22.68 -16.62
N GLY A 119 14.39 -22.18 -17.24
CA GLY A 119 14.20 -22.27 -18.70
C GLY A 119 13.66 -23.61 -19.18
N TYR A 120 13.23 -24.51 -18.29
CA TYR A 120 12.63 -25.78 -18.65
C TYR A 120 11.16 -25.86 -18.24
N CYS A 121 10.40 -26.69 -18.95
CA CYS A 121 9.01 -27.02 -18.59
C CYS A 121 8.96 -28.14 -17.54
N ARG A 122 7.78 -28.44 -17.02
CA ARG A 122 7.60 -29.41 -15.92
C ARG A 122 8.19 -30.80 -16.22
N ILE A 123 8.10 -31.29 -17.45
CA ILE A 123 8.64 -32.60 -17.85
C ILE A 123 10.14 -32.57 -18.12
N HIS A 124 10.69 -31.41 -18.49
CA HIS A 124 12.11 -31.22 -18.80
C HIS A 124 12.90 -30.66 -17.61
N GLY A 125 12.41 -30.81 -16.37
CA GLY A 125 13.11 -30.36 -15.15
C GLY A 125 12.78 -28.94 -14.70
N GLY A 126 11.69 -28.36 -15.19
CA GLY A 126 11.19 -27.04 -14.81
C GLY A 126 10.45 -27.06 -13.48
N GLY A 127 10.98 -26.36 -12.50
CA GLY A 127 10.42 -26.23 -11.15
C GLY A 127 11.37 -26.77 -10.08
N SER A 128 11.23 -26.31 -8.84
CA SER A 128 12.04 -26.82 -7.73
C SER A 128 11.53 -28.19 -7.28
N LYS A 129 12.46 -29.14 -7.08
CA LYS A 129 12.18 -30.40 -6.39
C LYS A 129 12.05 -30.15 -4.89
N CYS A 130 11.38 -31.07 -4.19
CA CYS A 130 11.33 -31.05 -2.74
C CYS A 130 12.75 -31.18 -2.17
N LYS A 131 13.07 -30.36 -1.17
CA LYS A 131 14.35 -30.38 -0.44
C LYS A 131 14.50 -31.59 0.49
N VAL A 132 13.48 -32.43 0.59
CA VAL A 132 13.51 -33.63 1.45
C VAL A 132 14.16 -34.76 0.67
N GLU A 133 15.13 -35.43 1.31
CA GLU A 133 15.81 -36.61 0.76
C GLU A 133 14.80 -37.68 0.34
N ASN A 134 15.04 -38.33 -0.81
CA ASN A 134 14.15 -39.35 -1.39
C ASN A 134 12.72 -38.84 -1.73
N CYS A 135 12.56 -37.56 -2.07
CA CYS A 135 11.27 -37.01 -2.50
C CYS A 135 11.33 -36.46 -3.94
N ASP A 136 10.76 -37.20 -4.89
CA ASP A 136 10.65 -36.79 -6.30
C ASP A 136 9.51 -35.78 -6.56
N GLN A 137 8.81 -35.36 -5.52
CA GLN A 137 7.72 -34.39 -5.67
C GLN A 137 8.25 -32.98 -5.89
N PHE A 138 7.50 -32.20 -6.67
CA PHE A 138 7.77 -30.79 -6.87
C PHE A 138 7.45 -29.98 -5.62
N ALA A 139 8.35 -29.06 -5.28
CA ALA A 139 8.13 -28.09 -4.23
C ALA A 139 6.99 -27.13 -4.59
N ARG A 140 6.16 -26.83 -3.60
CA ARG A 140 5.06 -25.86 -3.70
C ARG A 140 5.31 -24.63 -2.86
N ALA A 141 5.85 -24.81 -1.65
CA ALA A 141 6.16 -23.73 -0.74
C ALA A 141 7.48 -24.02 -0.01
N GLN A 142 8.31 -22.99 0.19
CA GLN A 142 9.57 -23.07 0.96
C GLN A 142 10.52 -24.20 0.52
N GLY A 143 10.53 -24.55 -0.77
CA GLY A 143 11.34 -25.66 -1.30
C GLY A 143 10.86 -27.05 -0.89
N MET A 144 9.64 -27.19 -0.35
CA MET A 144 9.05 -28.47 0.07
C MET A 144 7.79 -28.79 -0.74
N CYS A 145 7.54 -30.07 -0.99
CA CYS A 145 6.29 -30.51 -1.62
C CYS A 145 5.11 -30.32 -0.65
N LEU A 146 3.89 -30.43 -1.19
CA LEU A 146 2.68 -30.22 -0.41
C LEU A 146 2.61 -31.06 0.90
N PRO A 147 2.89 -32.39 0.91
CA PRO A 147 2.87 -33.15 2.16
C PRO A 147 3.95 -32.68 3.15
N HIS A 148 5.19 -32.43 2.68
CA HIS A 148 6.28 -31.95 3.55
C HIS A 148 6.13 -30.50 4.02
N SER A 149 5.36 -29.67 3.30
CA SER A 149 5.07 -28.30 3.70
C SER A 149 3.96 -28.19 4.75
N ARG A 150 3.10 -29.20 4.87
CA ARG A 150 1.97 -29.21 5.82
C ARG A 150 2.40 -29.51 7.26
N SER A 151 3.59 -30.08 7.46
CA SER A 151 4.19 -30.38 8.76
C SER A 151 4.98 -29.21 9.37
N ARG A 152 4.99 -28.02 8.75
CA ARG A 152 5.52 -26.77 9.33
C ARG A 152 4.43 -25.87 9.94
N LYS A 153 3.41 -26.43 10.58
CA LYS A 153 2.49 -25.64 11.41
C LYS A 153 2.84 -25.82 12.89
N ALA A 154 2.98 -24.68 13.57
CA ALA A 154 3.31 -24.44 14.98
C ALA A 154 4.82 -24.40 15.31
N ALA A 155 5.40 -23.21 15.18
CA ALA A 155 6.37 -22.68 16.12
C ALA A 155 6.02 -21.21 16.36
#